data_AF-A0A5B0FUJ7-F1
#
_entry.id   AF-A0A5B0FUJ7-F1
#
_cell.length_a   1.000
_cell.length_b   1.000
_cell.length_c   1.000
_cell.angle_alpha   90.00
_cell.angle_beta   90.00
_cell.angle_gamma   90.00
#
_symmetry.space_group_name_H-M   'P 1'
#
loop_
_entity.id
_entity.type
_entity.pdbx_description
1 polymer ?
#
loop_
_entity_poly.entity_id
_entity_poly.type
_entity_poly.pdbx_seq_one_letter_code
_entity_poly.pdbx_strand_id
1 'polypeptide(L)'
;MPEETVLIQPLPIHRDATGCWTHPAWPSTDDELILYAWFTERGLEVRERNFEGDAPEELQAAWFASGIANCSAWEPTPPAGEGWFIFSIHDTDDGPICVWVRYVPSLQREVDAVAAGKEFCGACGDGCGSCKVAEESPQVTR
;
A
#
# COMPACT_ATOMS: atom_id res chain seq x y z
N MET A 1 -0.04 5.58 25.63
CA MET A 1 -0.35 6.59 24.59
C MET A 1 -1.33 5.90 23.65
N PRO A 2 -2.50 6.46 23.34
CA PRO A 2 -3.47 5.75 22.53
C PRO A 2 -2.85 5.51 21.15
N GLU A 3 -2.71 4.24 20.84
CA GLU A 3 -2.21 3.74 19.57
C GLU A 3 -3.35 4.00 18.59
N GLU A 4 -3.38 5.20 18.01
CA GLU A 4 -4.35 5.52 16.98
C GLU A 4 -4.17 4.50 15.86
N THR A 5 -5.18 3.65 15.67
CA THR A 5 -5.20 2.64 14.61
C THR A 5 -5.34 3.35 13.27
N VAL A 6 -4.23 3.92 12.79
CA VAL A 6 -4.19 4.64 11.52
C VAL A 6 -4.49 3.64 10.40
N LEU A 7 -5.59 3.85 9.69
CA LEU A 7 -5.90 3.13 8.47
C LEU A 7 -4.85 3.51 7.41
N ILE A 8 -4.06 2.51 7.02
CA ILE A 8 -3.08 2.58 5.93
C ILE A 8 -3.85 2.69 4.63
N GLN A 9 -3.57 3.73 3.85
CA GLN A 9 -4.19 3.87 2.53
C GLN A 9 -3.26 3.38 1.44
N PRO A 10 -3.80 2.85 0.33
CA PRO A 10 -2.98 2.58 -0.84
C PRO A 10 -2.38 3.90 -1.36
N LEU A 11 -1.06 3.94 -1.49
CA LEU A 11 -0.33 5.09 -2.03
C LEU A 11 0.24 4.76 -3.40
N PRO A 12 0.41 5.78 -4.27
CA PRO A 12 1.16 5.61 -5.50
C PRO A 12 2.60 5.21 -5.18
N ILE A 13 3.06 4.15 -5.84
CA ILE A 13 4.38 3.57 -5.62
C ILE A 13 5.38 4.39 -6.43
N HIS A 14 6.30 5.04 -5.72
CA HIS A 14 7.37 5.85 -6.33
C HIS A 14 8.70 5.16 -6.10
N ARG A 15 9.02 4.19 -6.96
CA ARG A 15 10.27 3.44 -6.88
C ARG A 15 11.49 4.36 -7.00
N ASP A 16 12.49 4.10 -6.17
CA ASP A 16 13.79 4.76 -6.25
C ASP A 16 14.64 4.18 -7.40
N ALA A 17 15.88 4.66 -7.58
CA ALA A 17 16.79 4.25 -8.64
C ALA A 17 17.13 2.75 -8.62
N THR A 18 16.98 2.09 -7.47
CA THR A 18 17.16 0.65 -7.27
C THR A 18 15.88 -0.16 -7.48
N GLY A 19 14.72 0.49 -7.61
CA GLY A 19 13.42 -0.19 -7.71
C GLY A 19 12.73 -0.40 -6.36
N CYS A 20 13.39 -0.04 -5.25
CA CYS A 20 12.84 -0.15 -3.91
C CYS A 20 11.83 0.96 -3.62
N TRP A 21 10.84 0.67 -2.77
CA TRP A 21 9.88 1.63 -2.26
C TRP A 21 9.26 1.11 -0.97
N THR A 22 9.15 1.93 0.06
CA THR A 22 8.52 1.54 1.33
C THR A 22 7.44 2.55 1.72
N HIS A 23 6.30 2.05 2.16
CA HIS A 23 5.19 2.87 2.58
C HIS A 23 5.59 3.71 3.82
N PRO A 24 5.32 5.03 3.85
CA PRO A 24 5.77 5.93 4.93
C PRO A 24 5.16 5.63 6.30
N ALA A 25 4.05 4.89 6.34
CA ALA A 25 3.45 4.41 7.59
C ALA A 25 4.11 3.14 8.15
N TRP A 26 5.19 2.65 7.53
CA TRP A 26 5.98 1.55 8.05
C TRP A 26 6.61 1.95 9.40
N PRO A 27 6.39 1.18 10.48
CA PRO A 27 6.77 1.58 11.84
C PRO A 27 8.25 1.41 12.19
N SER A 28 9.00 0.57 11.44
CA SER A 28 10.39 0.21 11.74
C SER A 28 11.36 0.65 10.66
N THR A 29 12.43 1.35 11.00
CA THR A 29 13.52 1.66 10.05
C THR A 29 14.45 0.46 9.79
N ASP A 30 14.16 -0.70 10.38
CA ASP A 30 14.92 -1.94 10.23
C ASP A 30 14.27 -2.74 9.08
N ASP A 31 14.89 -2.64 7.91
CA ASP A 31 14.33 -2.85 6.56
C ASP A 31 14.03 -4.32 6.21
N GLU A 32 14.41 -5.28 7.06
CA GLU A 32 14.52 -6.69 6.65
C GLU A 32 13.43 -7.61 7.23
N LEU A 33 12.62 -7.15 8.20
CA LEU A 33 11.62 -8.00 8.88
C LEU A 33 10.19 -7.55 8.65
N ILE A 34 9.42 -8.39 7.94
CA ILE A 34 7.97 -8.21 7.78
C ILE A 34 7.26 -8.39 9.12
N LEU A 35 6.65 -7.33 9.64
CA LEU A 35 5.91 -7.34 10.90
C LEU A 35 4.50 -7.91 10.75
N TYR A 36 4.39 -9.22 10.48
CA TYR A 36 3.12 -9.94 10.32
C TYR A 36 2.07 -9.65 11.41
N ALA A 37 2.50 -9.59 12.68
CA ALA A 37 1.63 -9.28 13.80
C ALA A 37 1.05 -7.87 13.69
N TRP A 38 1.86 -6.87 13.34
CA TRP A 38 1.45 -5.47 13.21
C TRP A 38 0.37 -5.29 12.14
N PHE A 39 0.49 -6.01 11.02
CA PHE A 39 -0.54 -6.06 9.96
C PHE A 39 -1.82 -6.73 10.47
N THR A 40 -1.68 -7.90 11.10
CA THR A 40 -2.82 -8.69 11.59
C THR A 40 -3.64 -7.92 12.64
N GLU A 41 -2.99 -7.22 13.56
CA GLU A 41 -3.64 -6.37 14.57
C GLU A 41 -4.45 -5.22 13.96
N ARG A 42 -4.12 -4.80 12.74
CA ARG A 42 -4.82 -3.77 11.97
C ARG A 42 -5.82 -4.34 10.96
N GLY A 43 -6.01 -5.66 10.97
CA GLY A 43 -6.87 -6.37 10.01
C GLY A 43 -6.34 -6.30 8.58
N LEU A 44 -5.02 -6.31 8.42
CA LEU A 44 -4.34 -6.41 7.14
C LEU A 44 -3.85 -7.85 6.93
N GLU A 45 -4.23 -8.45 5.81
CA GLU A 45 -3.63 -9.65 5.26
C GLU A 45 -2.34 -9.27 4.53
N VAL A 46 -1.24 -9.98 4.79
CA VAL A 46 0.06 -9.74 4.16
C VAL A 46 0.50 -10.94 3.36
N ARG A 47 1.09 -10.68 2.19
CA ARG A 47 1.64 -11.67 1.26
C ARG A 47 2.94 -11.15 0.67
N GLU A 48 4.01 -11.91 0.85
CA GLU A 48 5.29 -11.66 0.20
C GLU A 48 5.32 -12.27 -1.21
N ARG A 49 6.00 -11.58 -2.12
CA ARG A 49 6.32 -12.03 -3.47
C ARG A 49 7.82 -11.92 -3.65
N ASN A 50 8.46 -13.05 -3.92
CA ASN A 50 9.89 -13.10 -4.16
C ASN A 50 10.15 -12.93 -5.65
N PHE A 51 11.17 -12.15 -5.99
CA PHE A 51 11.58 -11.91 -7.37
C PHE A 51 11.92 -13.20 -8.12
N GLU A 52 12.65 -14.13 -7.51
CA GLU A 52 13.02 -15.40 -8.16
C GLU A 52 11.81 -16.26 -8.56
N GLY A 53 10.72 -16.15 -7.81
CA GLY A 53 9.49 -16.90 -8.05
C GLY A 53 8.49 -16.21 -8.98
N ASP A 54 8.75 -14.96 -9.39
CA ASP A 54 7.78 -14.09 -10.05
C ASP A 54 8.32 -13.42 -11.32
N ALA A 55 9.57 -12.95 -11.29
CA ALA A 55 10.20 -12.31 -12.43
C ALA A 55 10.45 -13.31 -13.57
N PRO A 56 10.45 -12.87 -14.85
CA PRO A 56 10.82 -13.74 -15.96
C PRO A 56 12.30 -14.14 -15.86
N GLU A 57 12.62 -15.35 -16.32
CA GLU A 57 13.97 -15.93 -16.24
C GLU A 57 15.05 -15.01 -16.82
N GLU A 58 14.75 -14.29 -17.89
CA GLU A 58 15.66 -13.30 -18.51
C GLU A 58 16.01 -12.16 -17.55
N LEU A 59 15.03 -11.68 -16.79
CA LEU A 59 15.20 -10.58 -15.84
C LEU A 59 15.90 -11.07 -14.57
N GLN A 60 15.62 -12.31 -14.14
CA GLN A 60 16.36 -12.97 -13.08
C GLN A 60 17.84 -13.12 -13.44
N ALA A 61 18.13 -13.68 -14.62
CA ALA A 61 19.49 -13.86 -15.10
C ALA A 61 20.23 -12.53 -15.26
N ALA A 62 19.55 -11.48 -15.74
CA ALA A 62 20.13 -10.15 -15.84
C ALA A 62 20.47 -9.55 -14.47
N TRP A 63 19.61 -9.74 -13.47
CA TRP A 63 19.85 -9.30 -12.09
C TRP A 63 21.06 -10.02 -11.49
N PHE A 64 21.10 -11.36 -11.58
CA PHE A 64 22.23 -12.17 -11.13
C PHE A 64 23.55 -11.82 -11.85
N ALA A 65 23.51 -11.57 -13.16
CA ALA A 65 24.69 -11.24 -13.95
C ALA A 65 25.19 -9.81 -13.73
N SER A 66 24.28 -8.86 -13.47
CA SER A 66 24.63 -7.46 -13.21
C SER A 66 25.25 -7.30 -11.82
N GLY A 67 24.85 -8.12 -10.84
CA GLY A 67 25.32 -8.01 -9.44
C GLY A 67 24.92 -6.70 -8.78
N ILE A 68 23.96 -5.98 -9.36
CA ILE A 68 23.40 -4.72 -8.87
C ILE A 68 21.98 -5.03 -8.41
N ALA A 69 21.65 -4.70 -7.17
CA ALA A 69 20.31 -4.77 -6.59
C ALA A 69 19.35 -3.77 -7.27
N ASN A 70 19.03 -4.02 -8.54
CA ASN A 70 18.10 -3.21 -9.31
C ASN A 70 16.89 -4.04 -9.74
N CYS A 71 15.79 -3.87 -9.01
CA CYS A 71 14.51 -4.49 -9.31
C CYS A 71 13.53 -3.53 -9.99
N SER A 72 14.01 -2.39 -10.51
CA SER A 72 13.14 -1.36 -11.12
C SER A 72 12.35 -1.91 -12.31
N ALA A 73 12.94 -2.86 -13.05
CA ALA A 73 12.33 -3.50 -14.21
C ALA A 73 11.37 -4.65 -13.84
N TRP A 74 11.31 -5.06 -12.58
CA TRP A 74 10.41 -6.11 -12.12
C TRP A 74 9.02 -5.56 -11.77
N GLU A 75 7.98 -6.07 -12.40
CA GLU A 75 6.60 -5.78 -12.03
C GLU A 75 6.04 -6.95 -11.20
N PRO A 76 5.95 -6.83 -9.86
CA PRO A 76 5.51 -7.91 -8.99
C PRO A 76 4.07 -8.30 -9.30
N THR A 77 3.80 -9.61 -9.46
CA THR A 77 2.44 -10.08 -9.71
C THR A 77 1.59 -9.99 -8.44
N PRO A 78 0.39 -9.38 -8.51
CA PRO A 78 -0.50 -9.33 -7.35
C PRO A 78 -0.90 -10.75 -6.90
N PRO A 79 -1.06 -10.99 -5.59
CA PRO A 79 -1.61 -12.23 -5.07
C PRO A 79 -3.07 -12.45 -5.54
N ALA A 80 -3.56 -13.68 -5.41
CA ALA A 80 -4.96 -13.99 -5.72
C ALA A 80 -5.91 -13.20 -4.81
N GLY A 81 -6.88 -12.51 -5.41
CA GLY A 81 -7.86 -11.67 -4.73
C GLY A 81 -7.83 -10.22 -5.22
N GLU A 82 -8.86 -9.47 -4.87
CA GLU A 82 -8.97 -8.03 -5.17
C GLU A 82 -8.59 -7.22 -3.92
N GLY A 83 -8.15 -5.97 -4.08
CA GLY A 83 -7.80 -5.07 -2.97
C GLY A 83 -6.36 -5.14 -2.48
N TRP A 84 -5.49 -5.90 -3.16
CA TRP A 84 -4.06 -5.93 -2.86
C TRP A 84 -3.39 -4.64 -3.30
N PHE A 85 -2.59 -4.06 -2.41
CA PHE A 85 -1.71 -2.95 -2.70
C PHE A 85 -0.30 -3.25 -2.17
N ILE A 86 0.69 -2.64 -2.79
CA ILE A 86 2.09 -2.81 -2.39
C ILE A 86 2.33 -1.95 -1.16
N PHE A 87 2.92 -2.55 -0.14
CA PHE A 87 3.30 -1.87 1.10
C PHE A 87 4.80 -1.61 1.17
N SER A 88 5.61 -2.53 0.65
CA SER A 88 7.06 -2.32 0.55
C SER A 88 7.63 -3.21 -0.55
N ILE A 89 8.66 -2.70 -1.22
CA ILE A 89 9.55 -3.41 -2.12
C ILE A 89 10.94 -3.11 -1.60
N HIS A 90 11.65 -4.14 -1.17
CA HIS A 90 13.01 -4.03 -0.67
C HIS A 90 13.84 -5.19 -1.17
N ASP A 91 15.14 -4.95 -1.23
CA ASP A 91 16.12 -5.97 -1.57
C ASP A 91 16.52 -6.74 -0.32
N THR A 92 16.61 -8.06 -0.41
CA THR A 92 17.12 -8.92 0.66
C THR A 92 18.32 -9.72 0.15
N ASP A 93 19.01 -10.42 1.05
CA ASP A 93 20.15 -11.28 0.67
C ASP A 93 19.76 -12.38 -0.33
N ASP A 94 18.51 -12.84 -0.28
CA ASP A 94 17.92 -13.84 -1.21
C ASP A 94 17.39 -13.18 -2.51
N GLY A 95 17.55 -11.86 -2.63
CA GLY A 95 17.06 -11.05 -3.73
C GLY A 95 15.86 -10.19 -3.35
N PRO A 96 15.30 -9.45 -4.33
CA PRO A 96 14.26 -8.48 -4.05
C PRO A 96 12.93 -9.15 -3.73
N ILE A 97 12.25 -8.60 -2.73
CA ILE A 97 10.92 -9.04 -2.32
C ILE A 97 9.93 -7.88 -2.37
N CYS A 98 8.67 -8.22 -2.65
CA CYS A 98 7.55 -7.29 -2.67
C CYS A 98 6.51 -7.73 -1.65
N VAL A 99 6.23 -6.89 -0.68
CA VAL A 99 5.22 -7.08 0.35
C VAL A 99 3.90 -6.49 -0.13
N TRP A 100 2.95 -7.37 -0.40
CA TRP A 100 1.56 -7.03 -0.69
C TRP A 100 0.74 -7.08 0.57
N VAL A 101 -0.12 -6.10 0.75
CA VAL A 101 -1.09 -6.08 1.84
C VAL A 101 -2.48 -5.81 1.32
N ARG A 102 -3.47 -6.31 2.04
CA ARG A 102 -4.88 -6.08 1.77
C ARG A 102 -5.65 -6.01 3.07
N TYR A 103 -6.69 -5.20 3.15
CA TYR A 103 -7.61 -5.26 4.26
C TYR A 103 -8.47 -6.51 4.24
N VAL A 104 -8.69 -7.11 5.41
CA VAL A 104 -9.69 -8.17 5.54
C VAL A 104 -11.03 -7.68 4.97
N PRO A 105 -11.83 -8.55 4.34
CA PRO A 105 -13.08 -8.15 3.68
C PRO A 105 -14.02 -7.34 4.58
N SER A 106 -13.95 -7.57 5.90
CA SER A 106 -14.71 -6.84 6.92
C SER A 106 -14.34 -5.35 7.03
N LEU A 107 -13.08 -4.98 6.80
CA LEU A 107 -12.58 -3.59 6.90
C LEU A 107 -12.42 -2.92 5.52
N GLN A 108 -12.42 -3.70 4.44
CA GLN A 108 -12.21 -3.18 3.08
C GLN A 108 -13.21 -2.06 2.73
N ARG A 109 -14.47 -2.17 3.17
CA ARG A 109 -15.49 -1.14 2.90
C ARG A 109 -15.21 0.20 3.58
N GLU A 110 -14.67 0.16 4.80
CA GLU A 110 -14.32 1.37 5.55
C GLU A 110 -13.13 2.05 4.88
N VAL A 111 -12.11 1.29 4.52
CA VAL A 111 -10.91 1.79 3.83
C VAL A 111 -11.26 2.39 2.48
N ASP A 112 -12.12 1.73 1.70
CA ASP A 112 -12.58 2.24 0.41
C ASP A 112 -13.37 3.55 0.57
N ALA A 113 -14.21 3.65 1.60
CA ALA A 113 -14.94 4.89 1.90
C ALA A 113 -13.99 6.04 2.28
N VAL A 114 -12.97 5.77 3.08
CA VAL A 114 -11.96 6.78 3.46
C VAL A 114 -11.10 7.16 2.24
N ALA A 115 -10.69 6.19 1.41
CA ALA A 115 -9.89 6.41 0.20
C ALA A 115 -10.66 7.17 -0.89
N ALA A 116 -11.97 6.94 -0.99
CA ALA A 116 -12.85 7.67 -1.90
C ALA A 116 -13.08 9.14 -1.50
N GLY A 117 -12.46 9.61 -0.39
CA GLY A 117 -12.70 10.95 0.13
C GLY A 117 -14.17 11.19 0.49
N LYS A 118 -14.94 10.11 0.68
CA LYS A 118 -16.32 10.18 1.14
C LYS A 118 -16.24 10.47 2.63
N GLU A 119 -16.11 11.76 2.96
CA GLU A 119 -16.54 12.26 4.25
C GLU A 119 -17.99 11.78 4.43
N PHE A 120 -18.22 10.86 5.36
CA PHE A 120 -19.57 10.48 5.73
C PHE A 120 -20.18 11.72 6.39
N CYS A 121 -20.84 12.55 5.59
CA CYS A 121 -21.74 13.55 6.08
C CYS A 121 -22.80 12.78 6.88
N GLY A 122 -22.62 12.70 8.20
CA GLY A 122 -23.46 11.93 9.13
C GLY A 122 -24.93 12.35 9.16
N ALA A 123 -25.35 13.27 8.29
CA ALA A 123 -26.72 13.69 8.11
C ALA A 123 -27.51 12.88 7.07
N CYS A 124 -26.86 12.17 6.13
CA CYS A 124 -27.58 11.45 5.08
C CYS A 124 -26.96 10.06 4.79
N GLY A 125 -27.65 9.00 5.20
CA GLY A 125 -27.32 7.63 4.80
C GLY A 125 -27.31 7.44 3.28
N ASP A 126 -26.70 6.33 2.87
CA ASP A 126 -26.42 5.85 1.51
C ASP A 126 -27.17 6.58 0.37
N GLY A 127 -26.42 7.34 -0.46
CA GLY A 127 -26.91 7.78 -1.77
C GLY A 127 -27.27 9.26 -1.97
N CYS A 128 -26.62 10.22 -1.30
CA CYS A 128 -26.80 11.63 -1.65
C CYS A 128 -25.82 12.07 -2.77
N GLY A 129 -26.22 11.90 -4.03
CA GLY A 129 -25.61 12.53 -5.20
C GLY A 129 -25.96 14.03 -5.32
N SER A 130 -26.05 14.78 -4.23
CA SER A 130 -26.46 16.20 -4.25
C SER A 130 -25.64 17.14 -3.35
N CYS A 131 -24.58 16.65 -2.71
CA CYS A 131 -23.59 17.53 -2.11
C CYS A 131 -22.76 18.16 -3.25
N LYS A 132 -23.30 19.18 -3.91
CA LYS A 132 -22.44 20.16 -4.58
C LYS A 132 -21.42 20.59 -3.53
N VAL A 133 -20.14 20.45 -3.86
CA VAL A 133 -19.07 21.22 -3.25
C VAL A 133 -19.65 22.62 -3.02
N ALA A 134 -19.80 23.00 -1.76
CA ALA A 134 -20.13 24.36 -1.40
C ALA A 134 -18.91 25.19 -1.79
N GLU A 135 -18.89 25.60 -3.05
CA GLU A 135 -17.98 26.60 -3.56
C GLU A 135 -18.29 27.87 -2.76
N GLU A 136 -17.31 28.21 -1.92
CA GLU A 136 -17.01 29.55 -1.45
C GLU A 136 -18.01 30.18 -0.46
N SER A 137 -17.53 30.26 0.77
CA SER A 137 -18.02 31.08 1.87
C SER A 137 -18.53 32.46 1.41
N PRO A 138 -19.75 32.89 1.80
CA PRO A 138 -20.08 34.30 1.78
C PRO A 138 -19.21 34.98 2.84
N GLN A 139 -18.27 35.80 2.39
CA GLN A 139 -17.43 36.59 3.27
C GLN A 139 -18.32 37.60 3.99
N VAL A 140 -18.48 37.38 5.30
CA VAL A 140 -18.99 38.40 6.21
C VAL A 140 -18.01 39.56 6.13
N THR A 141 -18.49 40.73 5.70
CA THR A 141 -17.85 42.00 6.05
C THR A 141 -18.95 42.95 6.50
N ARG A 142 -18.68 43.46 7.69
CA ARG A 142 -19.45 44.25 8.64
C ARG A 142 -20.08 45.52 8.07
#